data_AF-A0A9P1V7V2-F1
#
_entry.id   AF-A0A9P1V7V2-F1
#
_cell.length_a   1.000
_cell.length_b   1.000
_cell.length_c   1.000
_cell.angle_alpha   90.00
_cell.angle_beta   90.00
_cell.angle_gamma   90.00
#
_symmetry.space_group_name_H-M   'P 1'
#
loop_
_entity.id
_entity.type
_entity.pdbx_description
1 polymer ?
#
loop_
_entity_poly.entity_id
_entity_poly.type
_entity_poly.pdbx_seq_one_letter_code
_entity_poly.pdbx_strand_id
1 'polypeptide(L)'
;MTNKYFALLTHIGAAKLANTTALGTRLEITHMAVGDGGGTLPTPDPAQTQLVNEQRRAALNSLSIDAVNSNQIIAEQIIPETEGGWWIREIGLLNKAGELIAIANCPESYKPKMQEGSGRTQLIRMIFMVSSTASVMLKIIPSAVLTARNYADDKAIEVKTYIDELMIAHENSCNHPDASLYAKGFTRLSNSIDSENETEAATPKAVRKVVSTAMTMMSDHIRTPYPHPQYLLASKNLFDVSNIKAARANLQLGSAATRNVGNAQDELMAVGAFGWGGSCIIASAGINTLAATGMYSVNQYAANIPEDFGDATLQHIQNDSLTAHQFIFSTNNTHTAAKIAYRLRSYGQWREWIDIVTSRSDTLTPIGIPLPYPGTTPPAGYLKCNGASFYANDYPALAALYPDKKLPDLRGEFIRGFDNGRGIDTGRTLLSEQADALQNITGGIRGVSESLGSAAESNFTGAFAKTHSVGNDNTPHHTDITHCGSFDFDASRVVRTAAETRPRNISFCYILRAI
;
A
#
# COMPACT_ATOMS: atom_id res chain seq x y z
N MET A 1 -86.03 35.46 -68.81
CA MET A 1 -86.64 34.27 -68.20
C MET A 1 -87.68 34.75 -67.21
N THR A 2 -88.96 34.47 -67.45
CA THR A 2 -90.04 34.81 -66.52
C THR A 2 -89.99 33.82 -65.35
N ASN A 3 -89.76 34.29 -64.12
CA ASN A 3 -89.70 33.41 -62.93
C ASN A 3 -91.05 32.72 -62.75
N LYS A 4 -91.04 31.40 -62.47
CA LYS A 4 -92.27 30.60 -62.30
C LYS A 4 -93.13 31.07 -61.11
N TYR A 5 -92.49 31.52 -60.03
CA TYR A 5 -93.13 32.09 -58.85
C TYR A 5 -92.55 33.46 -58.56
N PHE A 6 -93.42 34.42 -58.30
CA PHE A 6 -93.02 35.81 -58.07
C PHE A 6 -94.12 36.56 -57.31
N ALA A 7 -93.70 37.63 -56.64
CA ALA A 7 -94.56 38.60 -56.01
C ALA A 7 -94.49 39.92 -56.78
N LEU A 8 -95.62 40.59 -56.93
CA LEU A 8 -95.69 41.92 -57.51
C LEU A 8 -96.62 42.83 -56.70
N LEU A 9 -96.47 44.13 -56.91
CA LEU A 9 -97.41 45.14 -56.41
C LEU A 9 -98.56 45.27 -57.39
N THR A 10 -99.80 45.30 -56.88
CA THR A 10 -100.97 45.66 -57.69
C THR A 10 -100.91 47.15 -58.05
N HIS A 11 -101.69 47.58 -59.04
CA HIS A 11 -101.83 49.01 -59.34
C HIS A 11 -102.31 49.81 -58.12
N ILE A 12 -103.17 49.21 -57.29
CA ILE A 12 -103.61 49.79 -56.02
C ILE A 12 -102.42 49.91 -55.05
N GLY A 13 -101.64 48.84 -54.86
CA GLY A 13 -100.50 48.83 -53.97
C GLY A 13 -99.41 49.82 -54.39
N ALA A 14 -99.08 49.88 -55.68
CA ALA A 14 -98.13 50.84 -56.23
C ALA A 14 -98.62 52.29 -56.04
N ALA A 15 -99.89 52.57 -56.31
CA ALA A 15 -100.47 53.90 -56.11
C ALA A 15 -100.50 54.32 -54.63
N LYS A 16 -100.85 53.39 -53.72
CA LYS A 16 -100.87 53.64 -52.27
C LYS A 16 -99.47 53.88 -51.73
N LEU A 17 -98.48 53.08 -52.16
CA LEU A 17 -97.08 53.30 -51.78
C LEU A 17 -96.60 54.67 -52.27
N ALA A 18 -96.83 55.01 -53.55
CA ALA A 18 -96.47 56.33 -54.09
C ALA A 18 -97.14 57.49 -53.32
N ASN A 19 -98.42 57.34 -52.96
CA ASN A 19 -99.14 58.34 -52.18
C ASN A 19 -98.60 58.46 -50.74
N THR A 20 -98.30 57.34 -50.08
CA THR A 20 -97.72 57.35 -48.72
C THR A 20 -96.34 57.99 -48.71
N THR A 21 -95.52 57.77 -49.74
CA THR A 21 -94.24 58.47 -49.93
C THR A 21 -94.44 59.98 -50.12
N ALA A 22 -95.43 60.41 -50.91
CA ALA A 22 -95.71 61.83 -51.15
C ALA A 22 -96.27 62.55 -49.91
N LEU A 23 -97.08 61.87 -49.08
CA LEU A 23 -97.71 62.42 -47.88
C LEU A 23 -96.88 62.26 -46.60
N GLY A 24 -95.74 61.55 -46.64
CA GLY A 24 -94.93 61.24 -45.45
C GLY A 24 -95.62 60.30 -44.46
N THR A 25 -96.63 59.53 -44.89
CA THR A 25 -97.32 58.52 -44.08
C THR A 25 -96.78 57.12 -44.38
N ARG A 26 -97.18 56.13 -43.57
CA ARG A 26 -96.77 54.72 -43.77
C ARG A 26 -97.98 53.87 -44.12
N LEU A 27 -97.82 53.02 -45.11
CA LEU A 27 -98.80 52.00 -45.48
C LEU A 27 -98.80 50.89 -44.42
N GLU A 28 -99.95 50.73 -43.76
CA GLU A 28 -100.17 49.63 -42.83
C GLU A 28 -100.65 48.38 -43.56
N ILE A 29 -99.72 47.46 -43.83
CA ILE A 29 -100.06 46.10 -44.26
C ILE A 29 -100.35 45.29 -42.99
N THR A 30 -101.58 44.80 -42.87
CA THR A 30 -102.06 44.24 -41.60
C THR A 30 -102.40 42.77 -41.70
N HIS A 31 -102.83 42.31 -42.89
CA HIS A 31 -103.32 40.96 -43.10
C HIS A 31 -102.61 40.28 -44.27
N MET A 32 -102.43 38.97 -44.15
CA MET A 32 -102.03 38.11 -45.25
C MET A 32 -103.19 37.16 -45.56
N ALA A 33 -103.67 37.24 -46.80
CA ALA A 33 -104.63 36.30 -47.36
C ALA A 33 -103.90 35.20 -48.15
N VAL A 34 -104.48 34.01 -48.14
CA VAL A 34 -104.04 32.86 -48.92
C VAL A 34 -105.25 32.24 -49.63
N GLY A 35 -105.05 31.79 -50.86
CA GLY A 35 -106.11 31.25 -51.70
C GLY A 35 -105.67 30.05 -52.54
N ASP A 36 -106.65 29.35 -53.10
CA ASP A 36 -106.44 28.12 -53.87
C ASP A 36 -106.44 28.33 -55.39
N GLY A 37 -106.56 29.59 -55.85
CA GLY A 37 -106.48 29.97 -57.26
C GLY A 37 -107.66 29.50 -58.13
N GLY A 38 -108.79 29.10 -57.52
CA GLY A 38 -109.94 28.58 -58.27
C GLY A 38 -109.72 27.18 -58.82
N GLY A 39 -108.77 26.41 -58.24
CA GLY A 39 -108.43 25.07 -58.69
C GLY A 39 -107.18 24.96 -59.57
N THR A 40 -106.65 26.07 -60.06
CA THR A 40 -105.45 26.14 -60.91
C THR A 40 -104.43 27.16 -60.39
N LEU A 41 -103.15 27.04 -60.74
CA LEU A 41 -102.13 28.02 -60.33
C LEU A 41 -102.37 29.36 -61.07
N PRO A 42 -102.74 30.46 -60.37
CA PRO A 42 -102.99 31.73 -61.02
C PRO A 42 -101.67 32.43 -61.37
N THR A 43 -101.69 33.23 -62.45
CA THR A 43 -100.58 34.13 -62.79
C THR A 43 -100.87 35.49 -62.16
N PRO A 44 -100.00 36.00 -61.26
CA PRO A 44 -100.18 37.32 -60.66
C PRO A 44 -100.25 38.43 -61.73
N ASP A 45 -101.29 39.26 -61.66
CA ASP A 45 -101.54 40.39 -62.56
C ASP A 45 -101.66 41.70 -61.74
N PRO A 46 -100.89 42.76 -62.08
CA PRO A 46 -101.01 44.07 -61.43
C PRO A 46 -102.42 44.66 -61.40
N ALA A 47 -103.31 44.30 -62.33
CA ALA A 47 -104.69 44.77 -62.36
C ALA A 47 -105.61 44.09 -61.31
N GLN A 48 -105.13 43.05 -60.61
CA GLN A 48 -105.93 42.34 -59.60
C GLN A 48 -106.27 43.24 -58.41
N THR A 49 -107.56 43.22 -58.03
CA THR A 49 -108.07 43.88 -56.83
C THR A 49 -108.39 42.90 -55.70
N GLN A 50 -108.47 41.59 -56.01
CA GLN A 50 -108.73 40.48 -55.09
C GLN A 50 -108.03 39.19 -55.56
N LEU A 51 -107.90 38.21 -54.66
CA LEU A 51 -107.47 36.85 -54.99
C LEU A 51 -108.51 36.16 -55.90
N VAL A 52 -108.07 35.18 -56.70
CA VAL A 52 -108.98 34.41 -57.57
C VAL A 52 -109.99 33.61 -56.74
N ASN A 53 -109.53 32.98 -55.66
CA ASN A 53 -110.40 32.34 -54.67
C ASN A 53 -109.72 32.32 -53.28
N GLU A 54 -110.10 33.26 -52.41
CA GLU A 54 -109.55 33.41 -51.07
C GLU A 54 -110.07 32.33 -50.10
N GLN A 55 -109.15 31.64 -49.41
CA GLN A 55 -109.47 30.58 -48.45
C GLN A 55 -109.29 31.02 -46.99
N ARG A 56 -108.30 31.87 -46.71
CA ARG A 56 -108.02 32.37 -45.36
C ARG A 56 -107.42 33.77 -45.40
N ARG A 57 -107.82 34.59 -44.44
CA ARG A 57 -107.22 35.90 -44.13
C ARG A 57 -106.97 35.99 -42.63
N ALA A 58 -105.74 36.29 -42.23
CA ALA A 58 -105.38 36.53 -40.82
C ALA A 58 -104.33 37.64 -40.69
N ALA A 59 -104.07 38.07 -39.45
CA ALA A 59 -103.11 39.13 -39.15
C ALA A 59 -101.66 38.62 -39.29
N LEU A 60 -100.76 39.50 -39.71
CA LEU A 60 -99.32 39.19 -39.80
C LEU A 60 -98.69 38.94 -38.42
N ASN A 61 -97.79 37.95 -38.34
CA ASN A 61 -96.96 37.68 -37.16
C ASN A 61 -95.68 38.55 -37.16
N SER A 62 -95.09 38.73 -38.34
CA SER A 62 -93.91 39.55 -38.55
C SER A 62 -93.99 40.27 -39.90
N LEU A 63 -93.56 41.52 -39.92
CA LEU A 63 -93.30 42.32 -41.11
C LEU A 63 -91.99 43.06 -40.87
N SER A 64 -90.93 42.60 -41.53
CA SER A 64 -89.56 43.10 -41.36
C SER A 64 -88.90 43.43 -42.70
N ILE A 65 -87.82 44.20 -42.65
CA ILE A 65 -86.95 44.46 -43.80
C ILE A 65 -85.90 43.36 -43.86
N ASP A 66 -85.58 42.87 -45.06
CA ASP A 66 -84.48 41.93 -45.25
C ASP A 66 -83.14 42.59 -44.85
N ALA A 67 -82.36 41.92 -44.00
CA ALA A 67 -81.08 42.42 -43.51
C ALA A 67 -80.03 42.61 -44.62
N VAL A 68 -80.19 41.90 -45.74
CA VAL A 68 -79.28 41.95 -46.90
C VAL A 68 -79.80 42.89 -47.98
N ASN A 69 -81.13 42.97 -48.17
CA ASN A 69 -81.76 43.79 -49.21
C ASN A 69 -82.75 44.79 -48.62
N SER A 70 -82.32 46.03 -48.43
CA SER A 70 -83.14 47.09 -47.81
C SER A 70 -84.42 47.48 -48.56
N ASN A 71 -84.61 47.00 -49.80
CA ASN A 71 -85.80 47.22 -50.63
C ASN A 71 -86.79 46.02 -50.63
N GLN A 72 -86.45 44.94 -49.92
CA GLN A 72 -87.31 43.77 -49.77
C GLN A 72 -87.96 43.76 -48.41
N ILE A 73 -89.27 43.56 -48.40
CA ILE A 73 -90.06 43.39 -47.18
C ILE A 73 -90.46 41.92 -47.08
N ILE A 74 -90.23 41.35 -45.90
CA ILE A 74 -90.57 39.98 -45.55
C ILE A 74 -91.82 40.03 -44.68
N ALA A 75 -92.94 39.55 -45.22
CA ALA A 75 -94.19 39.37 -44.50
C ALA A 75 -94.34 37.90 -44.11
N GLU A 76 -94.60 37.63 -42.84
CA GLU A 76 -94.77 36.28 -42.31
C GLU A 76 -96.08 36.12 -41.56
N GLN A 77 -96.73 34.99 -41.82
CA GLN A 77 -97.92 34.55 -41.11
C GLN A 77 -97.78 33.06 -40.79
N ILE A 78 -98.05 32.70 -39.53
CA ILE A 78 -98.15 31.32 -39.09
C ILE A 78 -99.62 30.88 -39.26
N ILE A 79 -99.82 29.79 -39.98
CA ILE A 79 -101.08 29.07 -40.04
C ILE A 79 -101.03 27.99 -38.96
N PRO A 80 -101.84 28.08 -37.90
CA PRO A 80 -101.87 27.06 -36.85
C PRO A 80 -102.46 25.75 -37.41
N GLU A 81 -102.27 24.67 -36.65
CA GLU A 81 -102.78 23.33 -36.99
C GLU A 81 -104.32 23.25 -37.08
N THR A 82 -105.04 24.18 -36.46
CA THR A 82 -106.52 24.22 -36.40
C THR A 82 -107.19 24.72 -37.69
N GLU A 83 -106.44 25.36 -38.59
CA GLU A 83 -106.92 25.94 -39.85
C GLU A 83 -106.26 25.25 -41.05
N GLY A 84 -107.05 24.86 -42.05
CA GLY A 84 -106.59 24.12 -43.24
C GLY A 84 -107.74 23.43 -43.99
N GLY A 85 -107.39 22.49 -44.86
CA GLY A 85 -108.31 21.72 -45.73
C GLY A 85 -108.34 22.19 -47.19
N TRP A 86 -107.39 23.03 -47.59
CA TRP A 86 -107.33 23.67 -48.90
C TRP A 86 -105.89 23.78 -49.42
N TRP A 87 -105.75 23.95 -50.73
CA TRP A 87 -104.46 24.19 -51.39
C TRP A 87 -104.08 25.66 -51.29
N ILE A 88 -102.80 25.92 -51.05
CA ILE A 88 -102.22 27.26 -51.10
C ILE A 88 -101.55 27.42 -52.47
N ARG A 89 -102.02 28.40 -53.24
CA ARG A 89 -101.51 28.71 -54.58
C ARG A 89 -101.24 30.20 -54.79
N GLU A 90 -102.04 31.04 -54.15
CA GLU A 90 -101.89 32.50 -54.19
C GLU A 90 -101.82 33.07 -52.78
N ILE A 91 -101.04 34.15 -52.63
CA ILE A 91 -100.83 34.87 -51.39
C ILE A 91 -101.03 36.35 -51.68
N GLY A 92 -101.92 37.00 -50.94
CA GLY A 92 -102.15 38.44 -51.01
C GLY A 92 -101.81 39.14 -49.72
N LEU A 93 -101.22 40.33 -49.83
CA LEU A 93 -101.04 41.25 -48.70
C LEU A 93 -102.08 42.35 -48.76
N LEU A 94 -102.79 42.56 -47.66
CA LEU A 94 -103.86 43.54 -47.57
C LEU A 94 -103.55 44.62 -46.54
N ASN A 95 -103.98 45.83 -46.86
CA ASN A 95 -103.94 46.93 -45.92
C ASN A 95 -105.13 46.89 -44.95
N LYS A 96 -105.15 47.83 -44.00
CA LYS A 96 -106.24 47.99 -43.02
C LYS A 96 -107.64 48.21 -43.65
N ALA A 97 -107.70 48.78 -44.86
CA ALA A 97 -108.95 48.99 -45.60
C ALA A 97 -109.39 47.74 -46.40
N GLY A 98 -108.62 46.66 -46.37
CA GLY A 98 -108.90 45.44 -47.12
C GLY A 98 -108.54 45.52 -48.60
N GLU A 99 -107.79 46.54 -49.02
CA GLU A 99 -107.31 46.70 -50.39
C GLU A 99 -106.08 45.79 -50.63
N LEU A 100 -106.04 45.09 -51.78
CA LEU A 100 -104.94 44.20 -52.15
C LEU A 100 -103.70 45.01 -52.57
N ILE A 101 -102.63 44.94 -51.79
CA ILE A 101 -101.39 45.71 -51.99
C ILE A 101 -100.39 44.94 -52.84
N ALA A 102 -100.18 43.68 -52.52
CA ALA A 102 -99.26 42.81 -53.24
C ALA A 102 -99.90 41.44 -53.43
N ILE A 103 -99.59 40.82 -54.56
CA ILE A 103 -100.06 39.49 -54.93
C ILE A 103 -98.87 38.64 -55.34
N ALA A 104 -98.85 37.38 -54.90
CA ALA A 104 -97.86 36.40 -55.27
C ALA A 104 -98.51 35.06 -55.57
N ASN A 105 -97.91 34.32 -56.50
CA ASN A 105 -98.14 32.90 -56.62
C ASN A 105 -97.07 32.12 -55.85
N CYS A 106 -97.41 30.91 -55.41
CA CYS A 106 -96.48 30.04 -54.69
C CYS A 106 -96.61 28.58 -55.17
N PRO A 107 -95.59 27.73 -54.93
CA PRO A 107 -95.69 26.31 -55.21
C PRO A 107 -96.91 25.70 -54.51
N GLU A 108 -97.69 24.89 -55.23
CA GLU A 108 -98.90 24.27 -54.72
C GLU A 108 -98.58 23.46 -53.45
N SER A 109 -99.12 23.90 -52.31
CA SER A 109 -98.90 23.27 -51.01
C SER A 109 -100.24 22.99 -50.33
N TYR A 110 -100.51 21.73 -50.03
CA TYR A 110 -101.71 21.37 -49.28
C TYR A 110 -101.49 21.60 -47.79
N LYS A 111 -102.36 22.43 -47.18
CA LYS A 111 -102.37 22.66 -45.74
C LYS A 111 -103.47 21.80 -45.11
N PRO A 112 -103.13 20.66 -44.47
CA PRO A 112 -104.14 19.81 -43.87
C PRO A 112 -104.82 20.49 -42.69
N LYS A 113 -106.09 20.16 -42.48
CA LYS A 113 -106.84 20.49 -41.27
C LYS A 113 -106.67 19.37 -40.25
N MET A 114 -106.61 19.70 -38.96
CA MET A 114 -106.41 18.68 -37.89
C MET A 114 -107.38 17.48 -37.97
N GLN A 115 -108.63 17.70 -38.42
CA GLN A 115 -109.62 16.63 -38.60
C GLN A 115 -109.29 15.62 -39.71
N GLU A 116 -108.34 15.95 -40.60
CA GLU A 116 -107.83 15.07 -41.65
C GLU A 116 -106.67 14.17 -41.16
N GLY A 117 -106.37 14.22 -39.86
CA GLY A 117 -105.35 13.37 -39.21
C GLY A 117 -103.93 13.94 -39.21
N SER A 118 -103.71 15.17 -39.68
CA SER A 118 -102.40 15.84 -39.70
C SER A 118 -102.50 17.31 -39.25
N GLY A 119 -102.11 17.55 -38.00
CA GLY A 119 -102.01 18.90 -37.41
C GLY A 119 -100.68 19.56 -37.76
N ARG A 120 -100.58 20.18 -38.94
CA ARG A 120 -99.35 20.89 -39.36
C ARG A 120 -99.47 22.38 -39.03
N THR A 121 -98.57 22.93 -38.23
CA THR A 121 -98.36 24.40 -38.15
C THR A 121 -97.42 24.81 -39.28
N GLN A 122 -97.82 25.77 -40.12
CA GLN A 122 -97.08 26.15 -41.32
C GLN A 122 -96.82 27.66 -41.34
N LEU A 123 -95.56 28.06 -41.48
CA LEU A 123 -95.18 29.45 -41.69
C LEU A 123 -95.25 29.77 -43.19
N ILE A 124 -96.04 30.78 -43.54
CA ILE A 124 -96.11 31.35 -44.89
C ILE A 124 -95.32 32.65 -44.88
N ARG A 125 -94.39 32.76 -45.82
CA ARG A 125 -93.52 33.92 -46.01
C ARG A 125 -93.73 34.45 -47.42
N MET A 126 -94.09 35.73 -47.53
CA MET A 126 -94.13 36.47 -48.79
C MET A 126 -93.05 37.54 -48.77
N ILE A 127 -92.22 37.55 -49.80
CA ILE A 127 -91.18 38.58 -50.00
C ILE A 127 -91.60 39.38 -51.23
N PHE A 128 -91.69 40.70 -51.07
CA PHE A 128 -92.03 41.59 -52.17
C PHE A 128 -91.13 42.83 -52.15
N MET A 129 -90.91 43.42 -53.32
CA MET A 129 -90.07 44.60 -53.49
C MET A 129 -90.90 45.86 -53.52
N VAL A 130 -90.40 46.89 -52.84
CA VAL A 130 -90.96 48.25 -52.84
C VAL A 130 -89.90 49.26 -53.27
N SER A 131 -90.32 50.39 -53.82
CA SER A 131 -89.40 51.50 -54.14
C SER A 131 -88.83 52.19 -52.90
N SER A 132 -89.52 52.10 -51.75
CA SER A 132 -89.04 52.60 -50.45
C SER A 132 -89.67 51.82 -49.30
N THR A 133 -88.85 51.22 -48.44
CA THR A 133 -89.31 50.52 -47.22
C THR A 133 -89.72 51.49 -46.10
N ALA A 134 -89.31 52.76 -46.18
CA ALA A 134 -89.72 53.80 -45.23
C ALA A 134 -91.22 54.10 -45.29
N SER A 135 -91.87 53.78 -46.41
CA SER A 135 -93.30 53.95 -46.66
C SER A 135 -94.16 52.79 -46.15
N VAL A 136 -93.60 51.81 -45.44
CA VAL A 136 -94.35 50.67 -44.86
C VAL A 136 -94.13 50.60 -43.35
N MET A 137 -95.20 50.36 -42.58
CA MET A 137 -95.11 50.21 -41.12
C MET A 137 -94.72 48.78 -40.74
N LEU A 138 -93.55 48.59 -40.12
CA LEU A 138 -93.08 47.29 -39.64
C LEU A 138 -93.84 46.83 -38.39
N LYS A 139 -94.01 45.52 -38.22
CA LYS A 139 -94.75 44.92 -37.09
C LYS A 139 -94.10 43.62 -36.64
N ILE A 140 -93.90 43.44 -35.35
CA ILE A 140 -93.44 42.18 -34.75
C ILE A 140 -94.39 41.83 -33.59
N ILE A 141 -94.94 40.62 -33.58
CA ILE A 141 -95.71 40.08 -32.45
C ILE A 141 -94.92 38.89 -31.85
N PRO A 142 -94.38 38.99 -30.62
CA PRO A 142 -93.58 37.91 -30.01
C PRO A 142 -94.37 36.62 -29.79
N SER A 143 -93.69 35.46 -29.88
CA SER A 143 -94.24 34.13 -29.57
C SER A 143 -93.48 33.43 -28.43
N ALA A 144 -94.10 32.45 -27.77
CA ALA A 144 -93.63 31.79 -26.54
C ALA A 144 -92.25 31.11 -26.61
N VAL A 145 -91.75 30.79 -27.80
CA VAL A 145 -90.46 30.08 -27.99
C VAL A 145 -89.25 30.98 -27.68
N LEU A 146 -89.38 32.29 -27.85
CA LEU A 146 -88.27 33.23 -27.67
C LEU A 146 -87.90 33.44 -26.19
N THR A 147 -88.86 33.25 -25.27
CA THR A 147 -88.68 33.48 -23.82
C THR A 147 -87.78 32.44 -23.14
N ALA A 148 -87.78 31.18 -23.60
CA ALA A 148 -87.01 30.10 -22.97
C ALA A 148 -85.48 30.23 -23.17
N ARG A 149 -85.05 30.88 -24.25
CA ARG A 149 -83.62 31.01 -24.58
C ARG A 149 -82.89 31.97 -23.64
N ASN A 150 -83.52 33.10 -23.30
CA ASN A 150 -82.90 34.12 -22.46
C ASN A 150 -82.60 33.63 -21.04
N TYR A 151 -83.40 32.70 -20.50
CA TYR A 151 -83.19 32.13 -19.16
C TYR A 151 -81.89 31.33 -19.03
N ALA A 152 -81.48 30.61 -20.08
CA ALA A 152 -80.27 29.80 -20.04
C ALA A 152 -78.99 30.66 -20.03
N ASP A 153 -78.99 31.79 -20.73
CA ASP A 153 -77.84 32.69 -20.82
C ASP A 153 -77.55 33.38 -19.48
N ASP A 154 -78.58 33.81 -18.73
CA ASP A 154 -78.43 34.46 -17.43
C ASP A 154 -77.76 33.54 -16.38
N LYS A 155 -78.10 32.24 -16.39
CA LYS A 155 -77.53 31.26 -15.45
C LYS A 155 -76.04 30.99 -15.69
N ALA A 156 -75.58 31.07 -16.94
CA ALA A 156 -74.16 30.89 -17.26
C ALA A 156 -73.29 32.03 -16.71
N ILE A 157 -73.83 33.26 -16.69
CA ILE A 157 -73.13 34.45 -16.18
C ILE A 157 -72.93 34.35 -14.66
N GLU A 158 -73.95 33.95 -13.91
CA GLU A 158 -73.91 33.82 -12.45
C GLU A 158 -72.78 32.85 -11.99
N VAL A 159 -72.66 31.71 -12.64
CA VAL A 159 -71.62 30.71 -12.33
C VAL A 159 -70.22 31.24 -12.60
N LYS A 160 -70.04 31.99 -13.69
CA LYS A 160 -68.74 32.57 -14.03
C LYS A 160 -68.25 33.55 -12.96
N THR A 161 -69.13 34.45 -12.51
CA THR A 161 -68.79 35.45 -11.47
C THR A 161 -68.35 34.78 -10.18
N TYR A 162 -69.03 33.73 -9.74
CA TYR A 162 -68.66 33.00 -8.53
C TYR A 162 -67.26 32.35 -8.60
N ILE A 163 -66.90 31.78 -9.75
CA ILE A 163 -65.58 31.16 -9.97
C ILE A 163 -64.47 32.23 -9.96
N ASP A 164 -64.69 33.36 -10.62
CA ASP A 164 -63.70 34.45 -10.69
C ASP A 164 -63.39 35.01 -9.28
N GLU A 165 -64.40 35.19 -8.44
CA GLU A 165 -64.24 35.65 -7.04
C GLU A 165 -63.41 34.67 -6.19
N LEU A 166 -63.66 33.35 -6.32
CA LEU A 166 -62.89 32.32 -5.61
C LEU A 166 -61.42 32.28 -6.04
N MET A 167 -61.14 32.46 -7.33
CA MET A 167 -59.77 32.46 -7.84
C MET A 167 -58.97 33.67 -7.35
N ILE A 168 -59.58 34.86 -7.31
CA ILE A 168 -58.97 36.07 -6.75
C ILE A 168 -58.68 35.88 -5.25
N ALA A 169 -59.61 35.26 -4.51
CA ALA A 169 -59.40 34.97 -3.09
C ALA A 169 -58.23 33.99 -2.87
N HIS A 170 -58.09 32.98 -3.73
CA HIS A 170 -56.98 32.02 -3.66
C HIS A 170 -55.63 32.67 -3.98
N GLU A 171 -55.54 33.44 -5.06
CA GLU A 171 -54.32 34.14 -5.49
C GLU A 171 -53.78 35.10 -4.42
N ASN A 172 -54.67 35.79 -3.72
CA ASN A 172 -54.30 36.69 -2.62
C ASN A 172 -54.06 35.98 -1.28
N SER A 173 -54.30 34.67 -1.21
CA SER A 173 -54.06 33.89 0.01
C SER A 173 -52.66 33.28 0.01
N CYS A 174 -51.98 33.33 1.16
CA CYS A 174 -50.79 32.52 1.42
C CYS A 174 -51.12 31.25 2.21
N ASN A 175 -52.37 30.77 2.13
CA ASN A 175 -52.84 29.63 2.90
C ASN A 175 -52.48 28.32 2.17
N HIS A 176 -51.19 28.00 2.17
CA HIS A 176 -50.66 26.72 1.69
C HIS A 176 -49.97 26.00 2.84
N PRO A 177 -49.96 24.66 2.82
CA PRO A 177 -49.18 23.89 3.77
C PRO A 177 -47.68 24.23 3.65
N ASP A 178 -46.99 24.17 4.77
CA ASP A 178 -45.53 24.33 4.80
C ASP A 178 -44.86 23.18 4.02
N ALA A 179 -43.74 23.47 3.37
CA ALA A 179 -42.91 22.48 2.71
C ALA A 179 -42.27 21.53 3.75
N SER A 180 -42.15 20.26 3.39
CA SER A 180 -41.35 19.28 4.13
C SER A 180 -40.46 18.49 3.17
N LEU A 181 -39.59 17.65 3.71
CA LEU A 181 -38.73 16.76 2.92
C LEU A 181 -39.52 15.83 1.98
N TYR A 182 -40.80 15.56 2.31
CA TYR A 182 -41.63 14.59 1.60
C TYR A 182 -42.88 15.20 0.95
N ALA A 183 -43.15 16.50 1.15
CA ALA A 183 -44.32 17.18 0.60
C ALA A 183 -43.98 18.60 0.13
N LYS A 184 -44.49 18.96 -1.06
CA LYS A 184 -44.35 20.31 -1.63
C LYS A 184 -45.23 21.30 -0.85
N GLY A 185 -44.71 22.49 -0.57
CA GLY A 185 -45.39 23.57 0.18
C GLY A 185 -44.57 24.86 0.18
N PHE A 186 -44.90 25.83 1.03
CA PHE A 186 -44.06 27.03 1.24
C PHE A 186 -42.95 26.77 2.27
N THR A 187 -41.70 27.07 1.91
CA THR A 187 -40.54 26.84 2.81
C THR A 187 -40.31 28.05 3.72
N ARG A 188 -40.15 27.80 5.02
CA ARG A 188 -39.74 28.83 6.00
C ARG A 188 -38.21 28.92 6.06
N LEU A 189 -37.66 30.09 6.39
CA LEU A 189 -36.20 30.32 6.41
C LEU A 189 -35.66 30.48 7.83
N SER A 190 -34.52 29.85 8.12
CA SER A 190 -33.86 29.89 9.44
C SER A 190 -32.43 30.40 9.40
N ASN A 191 -32.06 31.19 10.41
CA ASN A 191 -30.70 31.69 10.63
C ASN A 191 -29.91 30.89 11.70
N SER A 192 -30.55 29.90 12.33
CA SER A 192 -29.90 29.01 13.32
C SER A 192 -28.94 28.04 12.61
N ILE A 193 -27.95 27.55 13.36
CA ILE A 193 -26.91 26.62 12.88
C ILE A 193 -26.90 25.30 13.68
N ASP A 194 -27.85 25.16 14.59
CA ASP A 194 -27.99 24.13 15.62
C ASP A 194 -29.46 23.70 15.78
N SER A 195 -30.29 23.99 14.77
CA SER A 195 -31.70 23.63 14.73
C SER A 195 -31.87 22.23 14.18
N GLU A 196 -32.65 21.41 14.88
CA GLU A 196 -33.09 20.07 14.43
C GLU A 196 -34.40 20.13 13.61
N ASN A 197 -34.87 21.33 13.24
CA ASN A 197 -36.13 21.49 12.51
C ASN A 197 -35.98 21.18 11.02
N GLU A 198 -36.71 20.17 10.53
CA GLU A 198 -36.71 19.74 9.13
C GLU A 198 -37.69 20.52 8.21
N THR A 199 -38.48 21.45 8.77
CA THR A 199 -39.47 22.25 8.00
C THR A 199 -38.95 23.64 7.61
N GLU A 200 -37.67 23.94 7.87
CA GLU A 200 -37.05 25.24 7.58
C GLU A 200 -35.78 25.05 6.74
N ALA A 201 -35.57 25.93 5.75
CA ALA A 201 -34.33 25.98 4.97
C ALA A 201 -33.33 26.96 5.57
N ALA A 202 -32.04 26.60 5.51
CA ALA A 202 -30.95 27.45 5.96
C ALA A 202 -30.78 28.68 5.05
N THR A 203 -30.60 29.87 5.65
CA THR A 203 -30.28 31.09 4.91
C THR A 203 -28.78 31.20 4.58
N PRO A 204 -28.38 32.06 3.62
CA PRO A 204 -26.97 32.40 3.41
C PRO A 204 -26.24 32.89 4.67
N LYS A 205 -26.97 33.53 5.61
CA LYS A 205 -26.43 33.99 6.90
C LYS A 205 -26.11 32.81 7.83
N ALA A 206 -26.98 31.81 7.90
CA ALA A 206 -26.72 30.57 8.64
C ALA A 206 -25.48 29.86 8.07
N VAL A 207 -25.42 29.69 6.74
CA VAL A 207 -24.28 29.06 6.05
C VAL A 207 -22.98 29.80 6.34
N ARG A 208 -22.95 31.13 6.21
CA ARG A 208 -21.75 31.93 6.53
C ARG A 208 -21.32 31.79 7.99
N LYS A 209 -22.28 31.73 8.92
CA LYS A 209 -22.00 31.55 10.35
C LYS A 209 -21.34 30.20 10.61
N VAL A 210 -21.86 29.09 10.05
CA VAL A 210 -21.24 27.76 10.14
C VAL A 210 -19.81 27.77 9.60
N VAL A 211 -19.61 28.30 8.40
CA VAL A 211 -18.27 28.36 7.77
C VAL A 211 -17.28 29.13 8.64
N SER A 212 -17.68 30.29 9.16
CA SER A 212 -16.82 31.11 10.02
C SER A 212 -16.45 30.37 11.31
N THR A 213 -17.42 29.75 11.97
CA THR A 213 -17.19 28.96 13.20
C THR A 213 -16.26 27.77 12.93
N ALA A 214 -16.47 27.03 11.84
CA ALA A 214 -15.62 25.90 11.47
C ALA A 214 -14.18 26.34 11.17
N MET A 215 -13.98 27.45 10.46
CA MET A 215 -12.65 28.01 10.20
C MET A 215 -11.93 28.42 11.47
N THR A 216 -12.64 29.00 12.45
CA THR A 216 -12.07 29.33 13.77
C THR A 216 -11.66 28.07 14.50
N MET A 217 -12.54 27.06 14.60
CA MET A 217 -12.21 25.79 15.28
C MET A 217 -11.00 25.08 14.65
N MET A 218 -10.91 25.06 13.32
CA MET A 218 -9.78 24.47 12.62
C MET A 218 -8.49 25.28 12.84
N SER A 219 -8.58 26.61 12.84
CA SER A 219 -7.44 27.49 13.12
C SER A 219 -6.93 27.31 14.55
N ASP A 220 -7.84 27.20 15.52
CA ASP A 220 -7.50 26.96 16.92
C ASP A 220 -6.90 25.57 17.12
N HIS A 221 -7.42 24.55 16.42
CA HIS A 221 -6.86 23.20 16.41
C HIS A 221 -5.42 23.16 15.90
N ILE A 222 -5.14 23.83 14.77
CA ILE A 222 -3.78 23.92 14.19
C ILE A 222 -2.82 24.69 15.11
N ARG A 223 -3.30 25.76 15.77
CA ARG A 223 -2.47 26.61 16.65
C ARG A 223 -2.25 26.02 18.03
N THR A 224 -3.13 25.13 18.48
CA THR A 224 -3.01 24.46 19.77
C THR A 224 -1.89 23.43 19.70
N PRO A 225 -0.82 23.56 20.51
CA PRO A 225 0.20 22.53 20.57
C PRO A 225 -0.41 21.23 21.12
N TYR A 226 -0.25 20.13 20.38
CA TYR A 226 -0.70 18.80 20.77
C TYR A 226 -2.22 18.70 21.01
N PRO A 227 -3.06 19.00 20.00
CA PRO A 227 -4.52 19.07 20.15
C PRO A 227 -5.19 17.69 20.32
N HIS A 228 -4.40 16.61 20.30
CA HIS A 228 -4.87 15.24 20.44
C HIS A 228 -4.07 14.48 21.50
N PRO A 229 -4.71 13.57 22.25
CA PRO A 229 -4.05 12.78 23.30
C PRO A 229 -3.02 11.76 22.79
N GLN A 230 -2.88 11.61 21.46
CA GLN A 230 -1.96 10.68 20.81
C GLN A 230 -0.54 11.22 20.63
N TYR A 231 -0.30 12.51 20.86
CA TYR A 231 1.04 13.07 20.81
C TYR A 231 1.80 12.76 22.09
N LEU A 232 2.91 12.04 21.96
CA LEU A 232 3.85 11.79 23.04
C LEU A 232 4.65 13.05 23.33
N LEU A 233 4.57 13.54 24.55
CA LEU A 233 5.24 14.76 25.00
C LEU A 233 6.59 14.40 25.61
N ALA A 234 7.67 14.85 24.98
CA ALA A 234 9.02 14.69 25.52
C ALA A 234 9.15 15.26 26.95
N SER A 235 8.45 16.36 27.25
CA SER A 235 8.40 16.98 28.58
C SER A 235 7.72 16.11 29.65
N LYS A 236 6.94 15.11 29.25
CA LYS A 236 6.32 14.14 30.16
C LYS A 236 7.14 12.87 30.32
N ASN A 237 8.38 12.80 29.81
CA ASN A 237 9.25 11.63 29.95
C ASN A 237 8.53 10.29 29.68
N LEU A 238 7.64 10.26 28.67
CA LEU A 238 6.85 9.09 28.29
C LEU A 238 5.82 8.61 29.35
N PHE A 239 5.53 9.38 30.41
CA PHE A 239 4.45 9.08 31.36
C PHE A 239 3.05 9.11 30.72
N ASP A 240 2.93 9.71 29.54
CA ASP A 240 1.73 9.80 28.72
C ASP A 240 1.55 8.64 27.74
N VAL A 241 2.46 7.65 27.76
CA VAL A 241 2.28 6.40 27.00
C VAL A 241 1.13 5.59 27.61
N SER A 242 0.00 5.55 26.91
CA SER A 242 -1.20 4.81 27.35
C SER A 242 -1.02 3.29 27.35
N ASN A 243 -0.22 2.74 26.41
CA ASN A 243 0.07 1.32 26.33
C ASN A 243 1.58 1.07 26.31
N ILE A 244 2.16 1.03 27.52
CA ILE A 244 3.60 0.86 27.73
C ILE A 244 4.09 -0.46 27.12
N LYS A 245 3.29 -1.53 27.13
CA LYS A 245 3.67 -2.84 26.57
C LYS A 245 3.79 -2.80 25.05
N ALA A 246 2.82 -2.20 24.36
CA ALA A 246 2.87 -2.05 22.90
C ALA A 246 3.99 -1.10 22.46
N ALA A 247 4.20 0.00 23.18
CA ALA A 247 5.30 0.93 22.90
C ALA A 247 6.68 0.24 22.98
N ARG A 248 6.91 -0.55 24.03
CA ARG A 248 8.15 -1.35 24.17
C ARG A 248 8.32 -2.38 23.05
N ALA A 249 7.24 -3.03 22.63
CA ALA A 249 7.27 -4.02 21.55
C ALA A 249 7.62 -3.38 20.20
N ASN A 250 7.02 -2.23 19.89
CA ASN A 250 7.28 -1.50 18.64
C ASN A 250 8.72 -0.98 18.56
N LEU A 251 9.30 -0.56 19.70
CA LEU A 251 10.70 -0.15 19.79
C LEU A 251 11.68 -1.33 19.83
N GLN A 252 11.18 -2.58 19.85
CA GLN A 252 11.98 -3.80 19.87
C GLN A 252 13.01 -3.87 21.01
N LEU A 253 12.75 -3.18 22.13
CA LEU A 253 13.69 -3.08 23.25
C LEU A 253 13.75 -4.36 24.11
N GLY A 254 12.83 -5.31 23.91
CA GLY A 254 12.78 -6.56 24.66
C GLY A 254 12.74 -6.36 26.18
N SER A 255 13.45 -7.22 26.92
CA SER A 255 13.56 -7.15 28.38
C SER A 255 14.43 -5.99 28.89
N ALA A 256 15.16 -5.29 28.00
CA ALA A 256 15.99 -4.15 28.39
C ALA A 256 15.13 -2.99 28.91
N ALA A 257 13.96 -2.76 28.31
CA ALA A 257 13.06 -1.65 28.68
C ALA A 257 12.42 -1.75 30.08
N THR A 258 12.64 -2.86 30.80
CA THR A 258 12.13 -3.09 32.16
C THR A 258 13.24 -3.27 33.18
N ARG A 259 14.50 -3.32 32.75
CA ARG A 259 15.65 -3.46 33.64
C ARG A 259 16.16 -2.08 34.03
N ASN A 260 16.57 -1.94 35.29
CA ASN A 260 17.31 -0.76 35.72
C ASN A 260 18.69 -0.73 35.04
N VAL A 261 19.28 0.46 34.95
CA VAL A 261 20.66 0.63 34.49
C VAL A 261 21.55 0.82 35.72
N GLY A 262 22.59 0.01 35.86
CA GLY A 262 23.44 0.03 37.04
C GLY A 262 24.55 -1.03 37.01
N ASN A 263 24.89 -1.54 38.18
CA ASN A 263 25.97 -2.51 38.41
C ASN A 263 25.53 -3.71 39.26
N ALA A 264 24.24 -3.87 39.52
CA ALA A 264 23.72 -5.06 40.21
C ALA A 264 23.48 -6.23 39.24
N GLN A 265 23.32 -7.43 39.80
CA GLN A 265 22.93 -8.61 39.05
C GLN A 265 21.53 -8.39 38.41
N ASP A 266 21.39 -8.75 37.13
CA ASP A 266 20.17 -8.58 36.30
C ASP A 266 19.82 -7.16 35.83
N GLU A 267 20.68 -6.16 36.08
CA GLU A 267 20.57 -4.82 35.51
C GLU A 267 21.21 -4.71 34.12
N LEU A 268 20.83 -3.68 33.36
CA LEU A 268 21.60 -3.26 32.19
C LEU A 268 22.89 -2.58 32.65
N MET A 269 24.01 -2.90 32.02
CA MET A 269 25.30 -2.29 32.39
C MET A 269 25.28 -0.79 32.14
N ALA A 270 25.48 0.00 33.20
CA ALA A 270 25.75 1.43 33.07
C ALA A 270 27.07 1.67 32.32
N VAL A 271 27.14 2.76 31.55
CA VAL A 271 28.41 3.17 30.92
C VAL A 271 29.44 3.44 32.01
N GLY A 272 30.63 2.81 31.91
CA GLY A 272 31.67 2.85 32.92
C GLY A 272 31.55 1.78 34.02
N ALA A 273 30.45 1.00 34.07
CA ALA A 273 30.30 -0.08 35.04
C ALA A 273 31.43 -1.09 34.90
N PHE A 274 32.02 -1.47 36.03
CA PHE A 274 33.15 -2.40 36.09
C PHE A 274 34.34 -1.98 35.21
N GLY A 275 34.49 -0.69 34.89
CA GLY A 275 35.54 -0.15 34.03
C GLY A 275 35.31 -0.36 32.52
N TRP A 276 34.12 -0.76 32.09
CA TRP A 276 33.77 -0.94 30.67
C TRP A 276 33.11 0.30 30.08
N GLY A 277 33.54 0.72 28.88
CA GLY A 277 32.99 1.91 28.20
C GLY A 277 33.48 3.24 28.76
N GLY A 278 34.55 3.24 29.56
CA GLY A 278 35.21 4.43 30.13
C GLY A 278 36.64 4.11 30.59
N SER A 279 37.25 4.99 31.39
CA SER A 279 38.56 4.73 32.01
C SER A 279 38.49 3.56 33.00
N CYS A 280 39.57 2.76 33.08
CA CYS A 280 39.67 1.69 34.07
C CYS A 280 39.60 2.23 35.51
N ILE A 281 39.09 1.41 36.43
CA ILE A 281 38.98 1.75 37.86
C ILE A 281 40.37 1.73 38.49
N ILE A 282 40.75 2.76 39.25
CA ILE A 282 42.08 2.79 39.88
C ILE A 282 42.14 1.75 41.01
N ALA A 283 43.11 0.83 40.95
CA ALA A 283 43.37 -0.16 42.01
C ALA A 283 44.13 0.45 43.20
N SER A 284 43.60 1.51 43.81
CA SER A 284 44.29 2.32 44.84
C SER A 284 44.58 1.55 46.13
N ALA A 285 43.76 0.55 46.47
CA ALA A 285 43.96 -0.32 47.63
C ALA A 285 44.90 -1.51 47.35
N GLY A 286 45.53 -1.55 46.18
CA GLY A 286 46.39 -2.64 45.73
C GLY A 286 45.64 -3.78 45.06
N ILE A 287 46.29 -4.46 44.13
CA ILE A 287 45.63 -5.43 43.25
C ILE A 287 45.16 -6.70 43.97
N ASN A 288 45.74 -7.07 45.12
CA ASN A 288 45.32 -8.25 45.89
C ASN A 288 44.02 -8.04 46.67
N THR A 289 43.61 -6.78 46.91
CA THR A 289 42.44 -6.42 47.71
C THR A 289 41.16 -6.25 46.87
N LEU A 290 41.28 -6.37 45.55
CA LEU A 290 40.15 -6.28 44.63
C LEU A 290 39.10 -7.36 44.94
N ALA A 291 37.87 -6.90 45.18
CA ALA A 291 36.73 -7.74 45.54
C ALA A 291 35.59 -7.71 44.50
N ALA A 292 35.66 -6.82 43.51
CA ALA A 292 34.67 -6.71 42.44
C ALA A 292 35.31 -7.08 41.10
N THR A 293 34.55 -7.78 40.26
CA THR A 293 34.98 -8.05 38.87
C THR A 293 35.04 -6.74 38.09
N GLY A 294 36.08 -6.53 37.30
CA GLY A 294 36.19 -5.33 36.47
C GLY A 294 37.56 -5.12 35.82
N MET A 295 37.65 -4.03 35.05
CA MET A 295 38.87 -3.48 34.47
C MET A 295 39.46 -2.43 35.40
N TYR A 296 40.74 -2.60 35.73
CA TYR A 296 41.45 -1.77 36.68
C TYR A 296 42.71 -1.16 36.06
N SER A 297 43.07 0.05 36.48
CA SER A 297 44.37 0.65 36.18
C SER A 297 45.28 0.49 37.39
N VAL A 298 46.55 0.21 37.11
CA VAL A 298 47.57 -0.11 38.09
C VAL A 298 48.84 0.63 37.70
N ASN A 299 49.47 1.33 38.65
CA ASN A 299 50.76 1.98 38.38
C ASN A 299 51.92 0.99 38.63
N GLN A 300 53.10 1.33 38.13
CA GLN A 300 54.32 0.52 38.27
C GLN A 300 54.77 0.28 39.73
N TYR A 301 54.25 1.05 40.68
CA TYR A 301 54.61 0.95 42.10
C TYR A 301 53.58 0.17 42.93
N ALA A 302 52.54 -0.38 42.30
CA ALA A 302 51.51 -1.10 43.02
C ALA A 302 52.06 -2.40 43.62
N ALA A 303 51.76 -2.64 44.89
CA ALA A 303 52.19 -3.85 45.57
C ALA A 303 51.66 -5.11 44.87
N ASN A 304 52.53 -6.11 44.72
CA ASN A 304 52.25 -7.42 44.11
C ASN A 304 52.02 -7.41 42.59
N ILE A 305 52.31 -6.30 41.89
CA ILE A 305 52.45 -6.30 40.43
C ILE A 305 53.57 -7.28 40.03
N PRO A 306 53.49 -7.98 38.88
CA PRO A 306 54.58 -8.84 38.44
C PRO A 306 55.88 -8.04 38.29
N GLU A 307 57.01 -8.72 38.47
CA GLU A 307 58.33 -8.11 38.31
C GLU A 307 58.49 -7.53 36.89
N ASP A 308 59.21 -6.41 36.79
CA ASP A 308 59.46 -5.71 35.52
C ASP A 308 58.21 -5.28 34.73
N PHE A 309 57.05 -5.12 35.39
CA PHE A 309 55.89 -4.44 34.83
C PHE A 309 55.94 -2.94 35.18
N GLY A 310 55.76 -2.09 34.15
CA GLY A 310 55.45 -0.67 34.35
C GLY A 310 53.96 -0.46 34.62
N ASP A 311 53.43 0.72 34.26
CA ASP A 311 51.99 0.98 34.37
C ASP A 311 51.20 -0.03 33.53
N ALA A 312 50.09 -0.51 34.07
CA ALA A 312 49.36 -1.64 33.53
C ALA A 312 47.84 -1.49 33.67
N THR A 313 47.12 -2.24 32.85
CA THR A 313 45.70 -2.53 33.04
C THR A 313 45.54 -3.95 33.53
N LEU A 314 44.59 -4.15 34.44
CA LEU A 314 44.33 -5.41 35.11
C LEU A 314 42.86 -5.77 34.92
N GLN A 315 42.61 -6.95 34.40
CA GLN A 315 41.30 -7.58 34.49
C GLN A 315 41.27 -8.45 35.75
N HIS A 316 40.39 -8.08 36.69
CA HIS A 316 40.09 -8.91 37.86
C HIS A 316 38.74 -9.59 37.66
N ILE A 317 38.72 -10.92 37.79
CA ILE A 317 37.50 -11.72 37.70
C ILE A 317 37.31 -12.39 39.05
N GLN A 318 36.41 -11.84 39.83
CA GLN A 318 36.02 -12.37 41.13
C GLN A 318 34.98 -13.47 40.91
N ASN A 319 35.23 -14.67 41.46
CA ASN A 319 34.23 -15.73 41.55
C ASN A 319 33.58 -15.72 42.94
N ASP A 320 34.39 -15.78 43.99
CA ASP A 320 33.95 -15.67 45.39
C ASP A 320 35.08 -15.09 46.27
N SER A 321 34.85 -14.97 47.58
CA SER A 321 35.85 -14.45 48.53
C SER A 321 37.17 -15.24 48.57
N LEU A 322 37.19 -16.48 48.10
CA LEU A 322 38.34 -17.40 48.11
C LEU A 322 39.00 -17.57 46.74
N THR A 323 38.26 -17.34 45.65
CA THR A 323 38.68 -17.64 44.28
C THR A 323 38.49 -16.46 43.34
N ALA A 324 39.54 -16.16 42.59
CA ALA A 324 39.57 -15.07 41.61
C ALA A 324 40.66 -15.30 40.56
N HIS A 325 40.53 -14.63 39.42
CA HIS A 325 41.54 -14.60 38.38
C HIS A 325 42.00 -13.17 38.12
N GLN A 326 43.28 -13.03 37.78
CA GLN A 326 43.86 -11.77 37.39
C GLN A 326 44.67 -11.94 36.11
N PHE A 327 44.39 -11.07 35.14
CA PHE A 327 45.14 -10.92 33.90
C PHE A 327 45.64 -9.49 33.83
N ILE A 328 46.95 -9.31 33.71
CA ILE A 328 47.56 -7.99 33.69
C ILE A 328 48.28 -7.75 32.36
N PHE A 329 48.07 -6.56 31.80
CA PHE A 329 48.57 -6.12 30.52
C PHE A 329 49.41 -4.87 30.72
N SER A 330 50.66 -4.87 30.25
CA SER A 330 51.50 -3.66 30.32
C SER A 330 50.92 -2.57 29.42
N THR A 331 50.71 -1.36 29.94
CA THR A 331 50.32 -0.18 29.17
C THR A 331 51.47 0.78 28.90
N ASN A 332 52.47 0.80 29.78
CA ASN A 332 53.72 1.52 29.57
C ASN A 332 54.83 0.70 30.19
N ASN A 333 55.71 0.20 29.36
CA ASN A 333 56.89 -0.55 29.72
C ASN A 333 58.09 0.29 29.28
N THR A 334 58.97 0.60 30.22
CA THR A 334 60.29 1.20 29.94
C THR A 334 61.19 0.31 29.05
N HIS A 335 60.74 -0.90 28.69
CA HIS A 335 61.52 -1.92 27.97
C HIS A 335 60.69 -2.65 26.88
N THR A 336 60.86 -2.18 25.65
CA THR A 336 60.83 -2.86 24.32
C THR A 336 59.79 -3.93 23.92
N ALA A 337 58.97 -4.54 24.77
CA ALA A 337 57.97 -5.54 24.36
C ALA A 337 56.74 -5.64 25.28
N ALA A 338 55.54 -5.68 24.70
CA ALA A 338 54.27 -5.85 25.41
C ALA A 338 54.30 -7.10 26.30
N LYS A 339 53.90 -6.94 27.57
CA LYS A 339 53.87 -8.00 28.58
C LYS A 339 52.43 -8.35 28.96
N ILE A 340 52.16 -9.65 29.09
CA ILE A 340 50.91 -10.17 29.66
C ILE A 340 51.27 -11.24 30.67
N ALA A 341 50.71 -11.17 31.87
CA ALA A 341 50.83 -12.20 32.89
C ALA A 341 49.45 -12.55 33.47
N TYR A 342 49.33 -13.76 34.02
CA TYR A 342 48.14 -14.19 34.74
C TYR A 342 48.48 -14.83 36.08
N ARG A 343 47.52 -14.81 36.99
CA ARG A 343 47.53 -15.61 38.21
C ARG A 343 46.13 -15.90 38.71
N LEU A 344 46.04 -16.77 39.70
CA LEU A 344 44.79 -17.12 40.36
C LEU A 344 44.89 -16.95 41.87
N ARG A 345 43.76 -16.64 42.51
CA ARG A 345 43.55 -16.81 43.95
C ARG A 345 42.82 -18.13 44.17
N SER A 346 43.33 -18.96 45.08
CA SER A 346 42.71 -20.22 45.47
C SER A 346 42.82 -20.38 46.98
N TYR A 347 41.71 -20.77 47.63
CA TYR A 347 41.61 -20.85 49.09
C TYR A 347 42.06 -19.54 49.80
N GLY A 348 41.75 -18.39 49.21
CA GLY A 348 42.11 -17.06 49.74
C GLY A 348 43.56 -16.64 49.53
N GLN A 349 44.41 -17.50 48.94
CA GLN A 349 45.83 -17.22 48.70
C GLN A 349 46.10 -16.96 47.22
N TRP A 350 46.83 -15.88 46.91
CA TRP A 350 47.28 -15.59 45.56
C TRP A 350 48.45 -16.51 45.20
N ARG A 351 48.39 -17.11 44.00
CA ARG A 351 49.53 -17.83 43.42
C ARG A 351 50.50 -16.84 42.78
N GLU A 352 51.70 -17.31 42.54
CA GLU A 352 52.72 -16.59 41.77
C GLU A 352 52.21 -16.22 40.37
N TRP A 353 52.79 -15.15 39.82
CA TRP A 353 52.51 -14.73 38.46
C TRP A 353 53.11 -15.71 37.45
N ILE A 354 52.36 -15.94 36.37
CA ILE A 354 52.80 -16.72 35.23
C ILE A 354 52.75 -15.82 34.00
N ASP A 355 53.91 -15.63 33.38
CA ASP A 355 54.05 -14.86 32.16
C ASP A 355 53.43 -15.59 30.96
N ILE A 356 52.63 -14.86 30.18
CA ILE A 356 51.97 -15.35 28.95
C ILE A 356 52.71 -14.82 27.71
N VAL A 357 53.10 -13.53 27.73
CA VAL A 357 53.71 -12.85 26.59
C VAL A 357 54.90 -12.03 27.06
N THR A 358 56.00 -12.67 27.43
CA THR A 358 57.30 -12.02 27.57
C THR A 358 58.32 -12.91 26.86
N SER A 359 58.72 -12.46 25.66
CA SER A 359 59.93 -12.86 24.90
C SER A 359 60.45 -14.31 25.00
N ARG A 360 60.41 -15.00 23.85
CA ARG A 360 61.11 -16.28 23.50
C ARG A 360 60.55 -17.51 24.23
N SER A 361 60.00 -18.51 23.55
CA SER A 361 60.76 -19.57 22.83
C SER A 361 61.94 -20.21 23.57
N ASP A 362 62.24 -19.83 24.82
CA ASP A 362 63.34 -20.38 25.61
C ASP A 362 62.94 -21.64 26.39
N THR A 363 61.71 -22.12 26.26
CA THR A 363 61.17 -23.17 27.13
C THR A 363 61.11 -24.59 26.56
N LEU A 364 61.86 -24.96 25.50
CA LEU A 364 62.03 -26.40 25.21
C LEU A 364 63.42 -26.85 24.73
N THR A 365 64.21 -26.02 24.03
CA THR A 365 65.56 -26.44 23.56
C THR A 365 66.58 -25.30 23.66
N PRO A 366 67.62 -25.42 24.50
CA PRO A 366 68.73 -24.47 24.53
C PRO A 366 69.40 -24.27 23.16
N ILE A 367 69.93 -23.06 22.93
CA ILE A 367 70.69 -22.72 21.71
C ILE A 367 71.95 -23.59 21.65
N GLY A 368 72.34 -24.02 20.45
CA GLY A 368 73.61 -24.72 20.21
C GLY A 368 73.63 -26.21 20.53
N ILE A 369 72.54 -26.81 21.00
CA ILE A 369 72.48 -28.27 21.22
C ILE A 369 72.28 -29.01 19.88
N PRO A 370 73.15 -29.98 19.52
CA PRO A 370 72.90 -30.86 18.38
C PRO A 370 71.70 -31.78 18.62
N LEU A 371 70.76 -31.79 17.68
CA LEU A 371 69.52 -32.56 17.71
C LEU A 371 69.43 -33.43 16.45
N PRO A 372 69.03 -34.71 16.57
CA PRO A 372 68.77 -35.55 15.40
C PRO A 372 67.49 -35.07 14.69
N TYR A 373 67.60 -34.80 13.40
CA TYR A 373 66.51 -34.31 12.56
C TYR A 373 66.34 -35.21 11.32
N PRO A 374 65.10 -35.68 11.03
CA PRO A 374 64.86 -36.68 9.98
C PRO A 374 64.93 -36.12 8.55
N GLY A 375 65.17 -34.82 8.37
CA GLY A 375 65.26 -34.18 7.06
C GLY A 375 66.66 -33.67 6.73
N THR A 376 66.91 -33.43 5.44
CA THR A 376 68.20 -32.89 4.95
C THR A 376 68.25 -31.37 4.92
N THR A 377 67.18 -30.65 5.24
CA THR A 377 67.12 -29.18 5.25
C THR A 377 66.62 -28.71 6.60
N PRO A 378 67.44 -27.97 7.39
CA PRO A 378 67.02 -27.51 8.70
C PRO A 378 65.83 -26.55 8.58
N PRO A 379 64.89 -26.57 9.54
CA PRO A 379 63.87 -25.53 9.66
C PRO A 379 64.50 -24.14 9.86
N ALA A 380 63.73 -23.09 9.60
CA ALA A 380 64.17 -21.73 9.89
C ALA A 380 64.57 -21.59 11.37
N GLY A 381 65.67 -20.88 11.62
CA GLY A 381 66.25 -20.72 12.96
C GLY A 381 67.14 -21.88 13.44
N TYR A 382 67.35 -22.91 12.61
CA TYR A 382 68.30 -23.99 12.86
C TYR A 382 69.42 -24.02 11.83
N LEU A 383 70.60 -24.47 12.25
CA LEU A 383 71.77 -24.67 11.39
C LEU A 383 72.19 -26.15 11.40
N LYS A 384 72.80 -26.63 10.31
CA LYS A 384 73.34 -27.99 10.23
C LYS A 384 74.69 -28.09 10.93
N CYS A 385 74.92 -29.17 11.66
CA CYS A 385 76.24 -29.49 12.22
C CYS A 385 77.13 -30.14 11.14
N ASN A 386 77.64 -29.34 10.22
CA ASN A 386 78.42 -29.78 9.05
C ASN A 386 79.79 -29.09 8.92
N GLY A 387 80.35 -28.57 10.02
CA GLY A 387 81.64 -27.87 10.00
C GLY A 387 81.58 -26.41 9.50
N ALA A 388 80.40 -25.90 9.14
CA ALA A 388 80.27 -24.56 8.58
C ALA A 388 80.64 -23.47 9.60
N SER A 389 81.28 -22.40 9.11
CA SER A 389 81.49 -21.18 9.89
C SER A 389 80.20 -20.37 9.98
N PHE A 390 80.06 -19.58 11.05
CA PHE A 390 78.97 -18.63 11.22
C PHE A 390 79.47 -17.27 11.70
N TYR A 391 78.66 -16.22 11.55
CA TYR A 391 79.01 -14.88 12.02
C TYR A 391 78.50 -14.65 13.44
N ALA A 392 79.39 -14.17 14.32
CA ALA A 392 79.05 -13.90 15.72
C ALA A 392 77.97 -12.81 15.88
N ASN A 393 77.90 -11.86 14.96
CA ASN A 393 76.89 -10.81 14.96
C ASN A 393 75.47 -11.36 14.70
N ASP A 394 75.36 -12.41 13.87
CA ASP A 394 74.08 -13.02 13.52
C ASP A 394 73.63 -14.00 14.60
N TYR A 395 74.58 -14.67 15.28
CA TYR A 395 74.31 -15.71 16.27
C TYR A 395 75.16 -15.53 17.56
N PRO A 396 74.92 -14.48 18.36
CA PRO A 396 75.78 -14.15 19.51
C PRO A 396 75.74 -15.20 20.63
N ALA A 397 74.57 -15.78 20.91
CA ALA A 397 74.43 -16.85 21.89
C ALA A 397 75.14 -18.14 21.46
N LEU A 398 75.17 -18.42 20.16
CA LEU A 398 75.88 -19.56 19.59
C LEU A 398 77.40 -19.35 19.62
N ALA A 399 77.87 -18.12 19.38
CA ALA A 399 79.28 -17.76 19.46
C ALA A 399 79.88 -17.91 20.87
N ALA A 400 79.05 -17.77 21.91
CA ALA A 400 79.48 -18.03 23.28
C ALA A 400 79.72 -19.53 23.56
N LEU A 401 79.00 -20.42 22.86
CA LEU A 401 79.13 -21.87 23.00
C LEU A 401 80.19 -22.48 22.07
N TYR A 402 80.38 -21.88 20.88
CA TYR A 402 81.39 -22.28 19.89
C TYR A 402 82.35 -21.11 19.59
N PRO A 403 83.40 -20.91 20.41
CA PRO A 403 84.27 -19.72 20.34
C PRO A 403 85.09 -19.58 19.05
N ASP A 404 85.32 -20.70 18.36
CA ASP A 404 85.96 -20.77 17.04
C ASP A 404 85.04 -20.32 15.89
N LYS A 405 83.77 -20.04 16.20
CA LYS A 405 82.69 -19.66 15.26
C LYS A 405 82.48 -20.71 14.17
N LYS A 406 82.72 -21.97 14.49
CA LYS A 406 82.44 -23.11 13.61
C LYS A 406 81.49 -24.07 14.30
N LEU A 407 80.56 -24.60 13.51
CA LEU A 407 79.70 -25.67 13.97
C LEU A 407 80.49 -26.99 13.97
N PRO A 408 80.23 -27.92 14.89
CA PRO A 408 80.77 -29.27 14.82
C PRO A 408 80.40 -29.93 13.49
N ASP A 409 81.30 -30.73 12.93
CA ASP A 409 80.98 -31.61 11.80
C ASP A 409 80.59 -32.98 12.32
N LEU A 410 79.29 -33.26 12.42
CA LEU A 410 78.78 -34.50 13.01
C LEU A 410 78.35 -35.52 11.95
N ARG A 411 78.80 -35.35 10.71
CA ARG A 411 78.47 -36.27 9.62
C ARG A 411 79.30 -37.56 9.76
N GLY A 412 78.65 -38.63 10.17
CA GLY A 412 79.30 -39.94 10.39
C GLY A 412 79.79 -40.15 11.83
N GLU A 413 79.68 -39.13 12.68
CA GLU A 413 80.17 -39.18 14.06
C GLU A 413 79.11 -39.68 15.05
N PHE A 414 79.58 -40.32 16.13
CA PHE A 414 78.76 -40.64 17.30
C PHE A 414 79.02 -39.65 18.42
N ILE A 415 77.96 -39.09 19.00
CA ILE A 415 78.07 -38.22 20.18
C ILE A 415 78.18 -39.10 21.44
N ARG A 416 79.16 -38.79 22.30
CA ARG A 416 79.34 -39.40 23.62
C ARG A 416 79.28 -38.35 24.74
N GLY A 417 78.95 -38.79 25.95
CA GLY A 417 79.01 -37.94 27.13
C GLY A 417 80.44 -37.53 27.46
N PHE A 418 80.64 -36.27 27.82
CA PHE A 418 81.91 -35.77 28.34
C PHE A 418 82.14 -36.31 29.76
N ASP A 419 83.34 -36.84 30.03
CA ASP A 419 83.65 -37.52 31.30
C ASP A 419 83.42 -36.64 32.54
N ASN A 420 83.75 -35.35 32.42
CA ASN A 420 83.57 -34.33 33.45
C ASN A 420 84.02 -34.77 34.87
N GLY A 421 85.13 -35.53 34.95
CA GLY A 421 85.73 -35.96 36.21
C GLY A 421 85.24 -37.31 36.74
N ARG A 422 84.44 -38.06 35.98
CA ARG A 422 83.98 -39.41 36.36
C ARG A 422 85.10 -40.46 36.32
N GLY A 423 86.13 -40.25 35.50
CA GLY A 423 87.30 -41.13 35.44
C GLY A 423 87.20 -42.31 34.47
N ILE A 424 86.19 -42.35 33.60
CA ILE A 424 86.00 -43.42 32.59
C ILE A 424 86.69 -43.06 31.27
N ASP A 425 86.68 -41.78 30.90
CA ASP A 425 87.25 -41.27 29.65
C ASP A 425 88.15 -40.06 29.94
N THR A 426 89.24 -40.33 30.66
CA THR A 426 90.17 -39.32 31.16
C THR A 426 91.05 -38.76 30.06
N GLY A 427 91.45 -37.49 30.19
CA GLY A 427 92.36 -36.82 29.26
C GLY A 427 91.72 -36.21 28.02
N ARG A 428 90.40 -36.30 27.86
CA ARG A 428 89.66 -35.63 26.77
C ARG A 428 89.16 -34.25 27.16
N THR A 429 89.02 -33.37 26.16
CA THR A 429 88.36 -32.06 26.29
C THR A 429 87.00 -32.06 25.61
N LEU A 430 86.10 -31.15 26.01
CA LEU A 430 84.78 -30.99 25.41
C LEU A 430 84.92 -30.71 23.89
N LEU A 431 84.06 -31.33 23.08
CA LEU A 431 84.07 -31.25 21.60
C LEU A 431 85.32 -31.82 20.89
N SER A 432 86.21 -32.53 21.59
CA SER A 432 87.29 -33.26 20.92
C SER A 432 86.76 -34.42 20.06
N GLU A 433 87.53 -34.85 19.06
CA GLU A 433 87.27 -36.03 18.22
C GLU A 433 88.03 -37.27 18.74
N GLN A 434 87.54 -38.47 18.40
CA GLN A 434 88.20 -39.74 18.72
C GLN A 434 87.97 -40.72 17.58
N ALA A 435 89.05 -41.35 17.11
CA ALA A 435 88.97 -42.43 16.12
C ALA A 435 88.30 -43.68 16.71
N ASP A 436 87.77 -44.53 15.83
CA ASP A 436 87.21 -45.82 16.22
C ASP A 436 88.28 -46.71 16.88
N ALA A 437 87.83 -47.52 17.83
CA ALA A 437 88.68 -48.48 18.51
C ALA A 437 87.88 -49.77 18.75
N LEU A 438 88.53 -50.91 18.52
CA LEU A 438 87.98 -52.23 18.83
C LEU A 438 88.59 -52.75 20.14
N GLN A 439 87.79 -53.53 20.87
CA GLN A 439 88.29 -54.27 22.03
C GLN A 439 89.30 -55.32 21.57
N ASN A 440 90.29 -55.61 22.42
CA ASN A 440 91.33 -56.58 22.12
C ASN A 440 90.74 -57.94 21.71
N ILE A 441 91.13 -58.44 20.53
CA ILE A 441 90.75 -59.77 20.05
C ILE A 441 91.82 -60.74 20.51
N THR A 442 91.40 -61.77 21.26
CA THR A 442 92.32 -62.78 21.78
C THR A 442 92.14 -64.11 21.06
N GLY A 443 93.24 -64.84 20.98
CA GLY A 443 93.32 -66.16 20.35
C GLY A 443 94.74 -66.68 20.50
N GLY A 444 94.94 -67.97 20.26
CA GLY A 444 96.25 -68.56 20.44
C GLY A 444 96.45 -69.81 19.63
N ILE A 445 97.71 -70.07 19.37
CA ILE A 445 98.21 -71.27 18.71
C ILE A 445 99.07 -71.99 19.75
N ARG A 446 98.77 -73.26 20.02
CA ARG A 446 99.53 -74.10 20.96
C ARG A 446 99.88 -75.43 20.31
N GLY A 447 101.09 -75.94 20.58
CA GLY A 447 101.56 -77.22 20.05
C GLY A 447 101.83 -77.20 18.54
N VAL A 448 102.73 -76.32 18.08
CA VAL A 448 103.15 -76.31 16.68
C VAL A 448 104.13 -77.46 16.44
N SER A 449 103.68 -78.49 15.72
CA SER A 449 104.52 -79.61 15.24
C SER A 449 105.09 -79.26 13.86
N GLU A 450 106.31 -79.71 13.53
CA GLU A 450 106.92 -79.53 12.20
C GLU A 450 106.05 -80.11 11.07
N SER A 451 105.28 -81.16 11.38
CA SER A 451 104.27 -81.72 10.47
C SER A 451 102.88 -81.29 10.90
N LEU A 452 102.47 -80.10 10.46
CA LEU A 452 101.09 -79.60 10.62
C LEU A 452 100.06 -80.44 9.84
N GLY A 453 100.49 -81.50 9.14
CA GLY A 453 99.65 -82.36 8.30
C GLY A 453 99.07 -83.61 8.98
N SER A 454 99.60 -84.10 10.10
CA SER A 454 99.22 -85.46 10.58
C SER A 454 99.16 -85.71 12.10
N ALA A 455 99.43 -84.72 12.97
CA ALA A 455 99.32 -84.89 14.42
C ALA A 455 98.16 -84.06 15.03
N ALA A 456 97.50 -84.61 16.06
CA ALA A 456 96.41 -83.98 16.83
C ALA A 456 96.85 -82.77 17.69
N GLU A 457 98.06 -82.24 17.48
CA GLU A 457 98.77 -81.41 18.45
C GLU A 457 98.60 -79.90 18.26
N SER A 458 98.13 -79.43 17.11
CA SER A 458 97.91 -77.99 16.89
C SER A 458 96.49 -77.57 17.27
N ASN A 459 96.36 -77.02 18.49
CA ASN A 459 95.11 -76.49 19.01
C ASN A 459 94.98 -74.99 18.69
N PHE A 460 94.13 -74.67 17.73
CA PHE A 460 93.77 -73.30 17.38
C PHE A 460 92.55 -72.86 18.17
N THR A 461 92.56 -71.63 18.68
CA THR A 461 91.44 -71.05 19.43
C THR A 461 91.24 -69.58 19.04
N GLY A 462 90.00 -69.12 19.15
CA GLY A 462 89.64 -67.74 18.87
C GLY A 462 89.73 -67.41 17.38
N ALA A 463 90.34 -66.27 17.04
CA ALA A 463 90.47 -65.80 15.67
C ALA A 463 91.48 -66.62 14.81
N PHE A 464 92.29 -67.47 15.43
CA PHE A 464 93.27 -68.29 14.71
C PHE A 464 92.67 -69.60 14.22
N ALA A 465 93.02 -70.01 13.01
CA ALA A 465 92.70 -71.33 12.48
C ALA A 465 93.81 -71.84 11.55
N LYS A 466 93.78 -73.15 11.27
CA LYS A 466 94.62 -73.76 10.23
C LYS A 466 94.10 -73.39 8.85
N THR A 467 94.99 -73.03 7.93
CA THR A 467 94.67 -72.82 6.50
C THR A 467 95.25 -73.92 5.63
N HIS A 468 94.96 -73.88 4.32
CA HIS A 468 95.47 -74.86 3.37
C HIS A 468 96.99 -74.94 3.43
N SER A 469 97.52 -76.17 3.49
CA SER A 469 98.96 -76.42 3.39
C SER A 469 99.46 -75.91 2.04
N VAL A 470 100.45 -75.01 2.07
CA VAL A 470 101.20 -74.62 0.88
C VAL A 470 102.35 -75.60 0.71
N GLY A 471 102.60 -76.05 -0.52
CA GLY A 471 103.76 -76.86 -0.83
C GLY A 471 105.05 -76.10 -0.47
N ASN A 472 106.01 -76.81 0.13
CA ASN A 472 107.33 -76.26 0.42
C ASN A 472 108.11 -76.10 -0.89
N ASP A 473 107.96 -74.97 -1.56
CA ASP A 473 108.78 -74.63 -2.73
C ASP A 473 110.01 -73.77 -2.37
N ASN A 474 110.41 -73.70 -1.08
CA ASN A 474 111.56 -72.89 -0.69
C ASN A 474 112.31 -73.40 0.55
N THR A 475 112.96 -74.56 0.43
CA THR A 475 114.26 -74.85 1.07
C THR A 475 114.99 -75.95 0.29
N PRO A 476 116.10 -75.65 -0.41
CA PRO A 476 116.90 -76.70 -1.04
C PRO A 476 117.67 -77.45 0.06
N HIS A 477 117.43 -78.75 0.18
CA HIS A 477 118.19 -79.74 0.97
C HIS A 477 117.79 -80.01 2.43
N HIS A 478 116.55 -80.47 2.67
CA HIS A 478 116.30 -81.41 3.78
C HIS A 478 115.36 -82.54 3.33
N THR A 479 115.60 -83.77 3.78
CA THR A 479 114.86 -85.00 3.45
C THR A 479 113.60 -85.22 4.32
N ASP A 480 113.19 -84.22 5.09
CA ASP A 480 111.93 -84.25 5.83
C ASP A 480 110.78 -83.84 4.91
N ILE A 481 109.84 -84.76 4.67
CA ILE A 481 108.60 -84.55 3.88
C ILE A 481 107.55 -83.81 4.73
N THR A 482 107.97 -82.98 5.68
CA THR A 482 107.03 -82.29 6.57
C THR A 482 106.43 -81.08 5.86
N HIS A 483 105.14 -81.17 5.56
CA HIS A 483 104.35 -80.05 5.05
C HIS A 483 104.42 -78.88 6.03
N CYS A 484 104.91 -77.71 5.60
CA CYS A 484 104.74 -76.49 6.37
C CYS A 484 103.24 -76.16 6.39
N GLY A 485 102.62 -76.22 7.56
CA GLY A 485 101.23 -75.78 7.70
C GLY A 485 101.19 -74.26 7.76
N SER A 486 100.20 -73.69 7.08
CA SER A 486 99.86 -72.29 7.25
C SER A 486 98.72 -72.18 8.27
N PHE A 487 98.70 -71.06 8.98
CA PHE A 487 97.60 -70.64 9.82
C PHE A 487 97.28 -69.20 9.50
N ASP A 488 96.04 -68.80 9.72
CA ASP A 488 95.60 -67.43 9.53
C ASP A 488 94.98 -66.86 10.80
N PHE A 489 94.89 -65.54 10.81
CA PHE A 489 94.05 -64.80 11.73
C PHE A 489 92.84 -64.30 10.92
N ASP A 490 91.65 -64.64 11.38
CA ASP A 490 90.40 -64.10 10.88
C ASP A 490 89.50 -63.73 12.05
N ALA A 491 89.34 -62.42 12.26
CA ALA A 491 88.46 -61.89 13.28
C ALA A 491 87.00 -62.33 13.08
N SER A 492 86.57 -62.61 11.84
CA SER A 492 85.19 -63.00 11.51
C SER A 492 84.73 -64.28 12.24
N ARG A 493 85.68 -65.08 12.72
CA ARG A 493 85.43 -66.33 13.46
C ARG A 493 84.87 -66.13 14.86
N VAL A 494 85.17 -64.99 15.48
CA VAL A 494 84.75 -64.68 16.86
C VAL A 494 83.94 -63.40 16.97
N VAL A 495 83.94 -62.55 15.94
CA VAL A 495 83.19 -61.29 15.90
C VAL A 495 82.61 -61.05 14.50
N ARG A 496 81.56 -60.23 14.39
CA ARG A 496 81.08 -59.74 13.08
C ARG A 496 82.05 -58.70 12.55
N THR A 497 82.41 -58.78 11.27
CA THR A 497 83.36 -57.86 10.63
C THR A 497 82.68 -56.98 9.58
N ALA A 498 83.23 -55.79 9.39
CA ALA A 498 82.90 -54.82 8.34
C ALA A 498 84.15 -53.96 8.07
N ALA A 499 84.12 -53.09 7.05
CA ALA A 499 85.22 -52.16 6.79
C ALA A 499 85.43 -51.09 7.89
N GLU A 500 84.42 -50.86 8.73
CA GLU A 500 84.41 -49.89 9.82
C GLU A 500 83.77 -50.55 11.07
N THR A 501 84.35 -50.33 12.25
CA THR A 501 83.80 -50.83 13.52
C THR A 501 82.68 -49.90 13.99
N ARG A 502 81.42 -50.37 13.92
CA ARG A 502 80.26 -49.58 14.38
C ARG A 502 79.11 -50.43 14.93
N PRO A 503 78.33 -49.91 15.89
CA PRO A 503 77.06 -50.51 16.25
C PRO A 503 76.03 -50.34 15.13
N ARG A 504 74.92 -51.10 15.18
CA ARG A 504 73.75 -50.84 14.34
C ARG A 504 73.23 -49.43 14.62
N ASN A 505 72.98 -48.65 13.57
CA ASN A 505 72.57 -47.26 13.68
C ASN A 505 71.61 -46.85 12.55
N ILE A 506 70.93 -45.71 12.73
CA ILE A 506 70.11 -45.03 11.72
C ILE A 506 70.66 -43.60 11.57
N SER A 507 70.82 -43.14 10.35
CA SER A 507 71.39 -41.82 10.05
C SER A 507 70.32 -40.72 10.10
N PHE A 508 70.54 -39.73 10.96
CA PHE A 508 69.79 -38.46 11.01
C PHE A 508 70.73 -37.31 10.67
N CYS A 509 70.20 -36.19 10.17
CA CYS A 509 70.99 -34.96 10.11
C CYS A 509 71.05 -34.34 11.51
N TYR A 510 72.23 -33.97 11.99
CA TYR A 510 72.36 -33.17 13.20
C TYR A 510 72.15 -31.69 12.87
N ILE A 511 71.19 -31.07 13.56
CA ILE A 511 70.92 -29.64 13.49
C ILE A 511 70.98 -29.03 14.89
N LEU A 512 71.23 -27.74 15.00
CA LEU A 512 71.17 -27.01 16.27
C LEU A 512 70.33 -25.75 16.14
N ARG A 513 69.69 -25.34 17.23
CA ARG A 513 68.99 -24.05 17.29
C ARG A 513 70.02 -22.94 17.30
N ALA A 514 69.86 -21.95 16.42
CA ALA A 514 70.80 -20.84 16.27
C ALA A 514 70.27 -19.50 16.82
N ILE A 515 68.95 -19.32 16.95
CA ILE A 515 68.29 -18.06 17.38
C ILE A 515 67.23 -18.25 18.48
#